data_AF-A0A3B3TQN0-F1
#
_entry.id   AF-A0A3B3TQN0-F1
#
_cell.length_a   1.000
_cell.length_b   1.000
_cell.length_c   1.000
_cell.angle_alpha   90.00
_cell.angle_beta   90.00
_cell.angle_gamma   90.00
#
_symmetry.space_group_name_H-M   'P 1'
#
loop_
_entity.id
_entity.type
_entity.pdbx_description
1 polymer ?
#
loop_
_entity_poly.entity_id
_entity_poly.type
_entity_poly.pdbx_seq_one_letter_code
_entity_poly.pdbx_strand_id
1 'polypeptide(L)'
;MRPLTEEETKTMFEKLSKYIGENIKLLVDRPDGTYCFRLHQDRVYYMSEKILKLTTNFSRDKLISVGTCFGKFTKTKKFRLHITALDFLAPYAKGFGVAAKSTQECRRVDPMSIVVFHQADVGEFIRSEDTLT
;
A
#
# COMPACT_ATOMS: atom_id res chain seq x y z
N MET A 1 -5.90 13.58 -11.05
CA MET A 1 -6.14 12.52 -10.06
C MET A 1 -7.64 12.30 -9.93
N ARG A 2 -8.13 11.06 -10.03
CA ARG A 2 -9.56 10.75 -9.94
C ARG A 2 -9.87 10.02 -8.62
N PRO A 3 -11.11 10.10 -8.09
CA PRO A 3 -11.57 9.16 -7.08
C PRO A 3 -11.52 7.72 -7.60
N LEU A 4 -11.36 6.77 -6.68
CA LEU A 4 -11.55 5.36 -6.97
C LEU A 4 -13.04 5.10 -7.18
N THR A 5 -13.38 4.16 -8.05
CA THR A 5 -14.76 3.64 -8.16
C THR A 5 -15.07 2.75 -6.96
N GLU A 6 -16.35 2.44 -6.74
CA GLU A 6 -16.74 1.54 -5.63
C GLU A 6 -16.09 0.15 -5.75
N GLU A 7 -15.99 -0.38 -6.98
CA GLU A 7 -15.33 -1.66 -7.25
C GLU A 7 -13.83 -1.63 -6.93
N GLU A 8 -13.12 -0.58 -7.36
CA GLU A 8 -11.70 -0.37 -7.09
C GLU A 8 -11.44 -0.19 -5.59
N THR A 9 -12.34 0.54 -4.93
CA THR A 9 -12.29 0.78 -3.50
C THR A 9 -12.46 -0.51 -2.72
N LYS A 10 -13.43 -1.35 -3.09
CA LYS A 10 -13.66 -2.66 -2.48
C LYS A 10 -12.45 -3.59 -2.66
N THR A 11 -11.93 -3.70 -3.88
CA THR A 11 -10.76 -4.56 -4.18
C THR A 11 -9.49 -4.11 -3.47
N MET A 12 -9.27 -2.80 -3.35
CA MET A 12 -8.18 -2.22 -2.57
C MET A 12 -8.34 -2.54 -1.08
N PHE A 13 -9.51 -2.26 -0.50
CA PHE A 13 -9.74 -2.47 0.93
C PHE A 13 -9.73 -3.94 1.33
N GLU A 14 -10.21 -4.84 0.46
CA GLU A 14 -10.12 -6.29 0.68
C GLU A 14 -8.66 -6.78 0.72
N LYS A 15 -7.76 -6.10 -0.02
CA LYS A 15 -6.32 -6.40 0.05
C LYS A 15 -5.68 -5.83 1.32
N LEU A 16 -6.07 -4.62 1.72
CA LEU A 16 -5.55 -3.97 2.94
C LEU A 16 -6.05 -4.66 4.22
N SER A 17 -7.30 -5.11 4.25
CA SER A 17 -7.89 -5.79 5.41
C SER A 17 -7.15 -7.08 5.76
N LYS A 18 -6.50 -7.73 4.79
CA LYS A 18 -5.64 -8.90 5.02
C LYS A 18 -4.39 -8.59 5.87
N TYR A 19 -3.94 -7.33 5.91
CA TYR A 19 -2.75 -6.92 6.66
C TYR A 19 -3.09 -6.19 7.96
N ILE A 20 -4.06 -5.27 7.90
CA ILE A 20 -4.39 -4.37 9.02
C ILE A 20 -5.68 -4.78 9.76
N GLY A 21 -6.52 -5.63 9.14
CA GLY A 21 -7.85 -5.94 9.67
C GLY A 21 -8.78 -4.73 9.69
N GLU A 22 -9.40 -4.48 10.84
CA GLU A 22 -10.40 -3.42 11.07
C GLU A 22 -9.79 -2.02 11.26
N ASN A 23 -8.47 -1.93 11.44
CA ASN A 23 -7.74 -0.69 11.69
C ASN A 23 -7.63 0.24 10.47
N ILE A 24 -8.30 -0.08 9.36
CA ILE A 24 -8.33 0.76 8.15
C ILE A 24 -8.88 2.16 8.44
N LYS A 25 -9.83 2.28 9.38
CA LYS A 25 -10.40 3.58 9.78
C LYS A 25 -9.33 4.56 10.29
N LEU A 26 -8.29 4.05 10.97
CA LEU A 26 -7.17 4.84 11.48
C LEU A 26 -6.29 5.43 10.37
N LEU A 27 -6.39 4.91 9.14
CA LEU A 27 -5.74 5.51 7.97
C LEU A 27 -6.53 6.67 7.39
N VAL A 28 -7.86 6.68 7.51
CA VAL A 28 -8.70 7.75 6.97
C VAL A 28 -8.82 8.89 7.97
N ASP A 29 -9.13 8.54 9.22
CA ASP A 29 -9.36 9.47 10.32
C ASP A 29 -8.14 9.50 11.22
N ARG A 30 -7.23 10.44 10.92
CA ARG A 30 -6.07 10.74 11.76
C ARG A 30 -6.35 12.02 12.56
N PRO A 31 -5.76 12.16 13.76
CA PRO A 31 -5.89 13.39 14.55
C PRO A 31 -5.41 14.64 13.79
N ASP A 32 -4.45 14.48 12.86
CA ASP A 32 -3.88 15.57 12.06
C ASP A 32 -4.79 16.04 10.90
N GLY A 33 -5.84 15.27 10.60
CA GLY A 33 -6.84 15.57 9.57
C GLY A 33 -7.26 14.35 8.75
N THR A 34 -8.19 14.58 7.82
CA THR A 34 -8.74 13.54 6.94
C THR A 34 -7.80 13.23 5.79
N TYR A 35 -7.58 11.93 5.55
CA TYR A 35 -6.80 11.42 4.44
C TYR A 35 -7.67 10.68 3.43
N CYS A 36 -7.29 10.75 2.16
CA CYS A 36 -8.05 10.17 1.06
C CYS A 36 -7.13 9.39 0.10
N PHE A 37 -7.73 8.42 -0.59
CA PHE A 37 -7.08 7.67 -1.66
C PHE A 37 -7.49 8.22 -3.02
N ARG A 38 -6.51 8.40 -3.92
CA ARG A 38 -6.74 8.88 -5.29
C ARG A 38 -6.02 8.02 -6.29
N LEU A 39 -6.65 7.81 -7.45
CA LEU A 39 -6.07 7.05 -8.54
C LEU A 39 -5.48 7.99 -9.59
N HIS A 40 -4.27 7.67 -10.02
CA HIS A 40 -3.59 8.34 -11.12
C HIS A 40 -2.67 7.36 -11.85
N GLN A 41 -2.82 7.25 -13.18
CA GLN A 41 -2.04 6.30 -14.01
C GLN A 41 -2.01 4.87 -13.42
N ASP A 42 -3.18 4.33 -13.06
CA ASP A 42 -3.38 3.03 -12.40
C ASP A 42 -2.71 2.84 -11.04
N ARG A 43 -2.05 3.87 -10.51
CA ARG A 43 -1.46 3.89 -9.17
C ARG A 43 -2.40 4.58 -8.19
N VAL A 44 -2.49 4.02 -6.99
CA VAL A 44 -3.27 4.59 -5.89
C VAL A 44 -2.33 5.32 -4.96
N TYR A 45 -2.64 6.59 -4.72
CA TYR A 45 -1.91 7.50 -3.86
C TYR A 45 -2.73 7.82 -2.61
N TYR A 46 -2.05 7.84 -1.47
CA TYR A 46 -2.57 8.23 -0.17
C TYR A 46 -2.06 9.62 0.20
N MET A 47 -2.98 10.52 0.54
CA MET A 47 -2.68 11.93 0.81
C MET A 47 -3.73 12.59 1.70
N SER A 48 -3.37 13.70 2.33
CA SER A 48 -4.34 14.52 3.07
C SER A 48 -5.25 15.28 2.10
N GLU A 49 -6.49 15.55 2.53
CA GLU A 49 -7.42 16.37 1.73
C GLU A 49 -6.91 17.79 1.47
N LYS A 50 -6.06 18.32 2.38
CA LYS A 50 -5.41 19.62 2.22
C LYS A 50 -4.51 19.62 0.98
N ILE A 51 -3.67 18.58 0.82
CA ILE A 51 -2.80 18.44 -0.35
C ILE A 51 -3.65 18.27 -1.61
N LEU A 52 -4.70 17.45 -1.55
CA LEU A 52 -5.58 17.24 -2.70
C LEU A 52 -6.14 18.54 -3.30
N LYS A 53 -6.57 19.48 -2.45
CA LYS A 53 -7.08 20.81 -2.86
C LYS A 53 -6.00 21.67 -3.52
N LEU A 54 -4.73 21.48 -3.17
CA LEU A 54 -3.61 22.18 -3.83
C LEU A 54 -3.27 21.52 -5.17
N THR A 55 -3.36 20.18 -5.23
CA THR A 55 -3.06 19.40 -6.44
C THR A 55 -4.02 19.71 -7.60
N THR A 56 -5.23 20.20 -7.33
CA THR A 56 -6.19 20.58 -8.39
C THR A 56 -5.72 21.73 -9.26
N ASN A 57 -4.73 22.51 -8.81
CA ASN A 57 -4.12 23.58 -9.61
C ASN A 57 -3.17 23.06 -10.70
N PHE A 58 -2.77 21.79 -10.65
CA PHE A 58 -1.86 21.18 -11.62
C PHE A 58 -2.63 20.34 -12.64
N SER A 59 -2.22 20.43 -13.92
CA SER A 59 -2.79 19.60 -14.97
C SER A 59 -2.42 18.12 -14.76
N ARG A 60 -3.31 17.22 -15.18
CA ARG A 60 -3.17 15.78 -14.95
C ARG A 60 -1.93 15.21 -15.65
N ASP A 61 -1.51 15.79 -16.76
CA ASP A 61 -0.39 15.29 -17.57
C ASP A 61 0.96 15.68 -16.98
N LYS A 62 1.03 16.78 -16.22
CA LYS A 62 2.25 17.25 -15.55
C LYS A 62 2.44 16.62 -14.17
N LEU A 63 1.42 15.93 -13.66
CA LEU A 63 1.44 15.34 -12.35
C LEU A 63 2.00 13.92 -12.42
N ILE A 64 3.10 13.64 -11.72
CA ILE A 64 3.74 12.31 -11.74
C ILE A 64 3.32 11.50 -10.49
N SER A 65 3.55 12.07 -9.30
CA SER A 65 3.24 11.44 -8.02
C SER A 65 2.88 12.48 -6.98
N VAL A 66 1.94 12.16 -6.09
CA VAL A 66 1.59 13.06 -4.97
C VAL A 66 1.25 12.24 -3.74
N GLY A 67 1.88 12.57 -2.62
CA GLY A 67 1.79 11.78 -1.40
C GLY A 67 2.47 10.43 -1.56
N THR A 68 1.94 9.41 -0.88
CA THR A 68 2.54 8.08 -0.84
C THR A 68 1.82 7.14 -1.78
N CYS A 69 2.55 6.47 -2.67
CA CYS A 69 1.97 5.41 -3.51
C CYS A 69 1.69 4.18 -2.64
N PHE A 70 0.44 3.72 -2.58
CA PHE A 70 0.10 2.49 -1.84
C PHE A 70 0.20 1.25 -2.72
N GLY A 71 0.14 1.42 -4.03
CA GLY A 71 0.18 0.31 -4.97
C GLY A 71 -0.39 0.69 -6.32
N LYS A 72 -0.58 -0.32 -7.16
CA LYS A 72 -1.16 -0.17 -8.50
C LYS A 72 -2.16 -1.27 -8.82
N PHE A 73 -3.12 -0.94 -9.66
CA PHE A 73 -3.98 -1.93 -10.28
C PHE A 73 -3.24 -2.61 -11.43
N THR A 74 -3.31 -3.94 -11.47
CA THR A 74 -2.83 -4.73 -12.60
C THR A 74 -3.85 -4.71 -13.74
N LYS A 75 -3.44 -5.12 -14.94
CA LYS A 75 -4.37 -5.33 -16.08
C LYS A 75 -5.51 -6.30 -15.75
N THR A 76 -5.27 -7.22 -14.82
CA THR A 76 -6.26 -8.18 -14.28
C THR A 76 -7.16 -7.59 -13.18
N LYS A 77 -7.17 -6.26 -13.00
CA LYS A 77 -7.90 -5.52 -11.95
C LYS A 77 -7.59 -5.96 -10.51
N LYS A 78 -6.44 -6.63 -10.29
CA LYS A 78 -5.98 -6.96 -8.93
C LYS A 78 -5.14 -5.81 -8.39
N PHE A 79 -5.32 -5.48 -7.12
CA PHE A 79 -4.50 -4.47 -6.47
C PHE A 79 -3.17 -5.07 -6.00
N ARG A 80 -2.06 -4.59 -6.54
CA ARG A 80 -0.71 -4.94 -6.10
C ARG A 80 -0.20 -3.85 -5.17
N LEU A 81 0.01 -4.21 -3.90
CA LEU A 81 0.58 -3.32 -2.90
C LEU A 81 2.05 -3.03 -3.22
N HIS A 82 2.49 -1.81 -2.94
CA HIS A 82 3.90 -1.42 -2.99
C HIS A 82 4.45 -1.30 -1.56
N ILE A 83 5.77 -1.48 -1.40
CA ILE A 83 6.44 -1.37 -0.10
C ILE A 83 6.35 0.03 0.51
N THR A 84 6.15 1.06 -0.29
CA THR A 84 5.94 2.44 0.15
C THR A 84 4.71 2.60 1.05
N ALA A 85 3.76 1.66 1.03
CA ALA A 85 2.65 1.63 1.96
C ALA A 85 3.07 1.14 3.37
N LEU A 86 4.21 0.46 3.50
CA LEU A 86 4.65 -0.21 4.73
C LEU A 86 4.70 0.77 5.91
N ASP A 87 5.21 1.98 5.75
CA ASP A 87 5.34 2.94 6.86
C ASP A 87 3.98 3.30 7.49
N PHE A 88 2.93 3.33 6.68
CA PHE A 88 1.58 3.63 7.13
C PHE A 88 0.88 2.41 7.73
N LEU A 89 1.28 1.22 7.29
CA LEU A 89 0.66 -0.05 7.65
C LEU A 89 1.35 -0.71 8.84
N ALA A 90 2.67 -0.62 8.95
CA ALA A 90 3.49 -1.28 9.94
C ALA A 90 3.07 -0.99 11.40
N PRO A 91 2.68 0.24 11.78
CA PRO A 91 2.18 0.50 13.15
C PRO A 91 0.92 -0.30 13.51
N TYR A 92 0.16 -0.72 12.49
CA TYR A 92 -1.14 -1.36 12.65
C TYR A 92 -1.17 -2.81 12.14
N ALA A 93 -0.13 -3.24 11.43
CA ALA A 93 -0.03 -4.54 10.79
C ALA A 93 0.91 -5.45 11.58
N LYS A 94 0.57 -6.75 11.64
CA LYS A 94 1.42 -7.77 12.29
C LYS A 94 2.62 -8.20 11.42
N GLY A 95 2.72 -7.71 10.18
CA GLY A 95 3.85 -7.94 9.26
C GLY A 95 3.44 -7.91 7.77
N PHE A 96 4.41 -7.72 6.87
CA PHE A 96 4.24 -7.77 5.41
C PHE A 96 4.69 -9.14 4.86
N GLY A 97 3.88 -10.15 5.09
CA GLY A 97 4.16 -11.50 4.63
C GLY A 97 2.91 -12.35 4.69
N VAL A 98 2.81 -13.32 3.78
CA VAL A 98 1.74 -14.31 3.84
C VAL A 98 2.29 -15.51 4.61
N ALA A 99 1.70 -15.81 5.77
CA ALA A 99 2.08 -16.99 6.55
C ALA A 99 1.87 -18.25 5.70
N ALA A 100 2.93 -19.03 5.50
CA ALA A 100 2.87 -20.28 4.75
C ALA A 100 2.29 -21.42 5.59
N LYS A 101 2.44 -21.33 6.91
CA LYS A 101 2.05 -22.35 7.88
C LYS A 101 1.38 -21.69 9.09
N SER A 102 0.58 -22.45 9.83
CA SER A 102 -0.01 -21.94 11.07
C SER A 102 1.05 -21.72 12.15
N THR A 103 0.75 -20.90 13.16
CA THR A 103 1.70 -20.63 14.26
C THR A 103 2.12 -21.90 15.00
N GLN A 104 1.24 -22.91 15.09
CA GLN A 104 1.55 -24.19 15.73
C GLN A 104 2.49 -25.03 14.86
N GLU A 105 2.29 -25.03 13.55
CA GLU A 105 3.15 -25.73 12.60
C GLU A 105 4.52 -25.07 12.47
N CYS A 106 4.59 -23.73 12.47
CA CYS A 106 5.86 -22.99 12.43
C CYS A 106 6.82 -23.37 13.58
N ARG A 107 6.31 -23.91 14.70
CA ARG A 107 7.13 -24.36 15.83
C ARG A 107 7.74 -25.75 15.65
N ARG A 108 7.22 -26.55 14.71
CA ARG A 108 7.55 -27.97 14.54
C ARG A 108 8.26 -28.26 13.22
N VAL A 109 8.40 -27.26 12.36
CA VAL A 109 8.94 -27.43 11.02
C VAL A 109 10.45 -27.36 11.01
N ASP A 110 11.04 -28.05 10.04
CA ASP A 110 12.48 -28.00 9.81
C ASP A 110 12.98 -26.56 9.59
N PRO A 111 14.17 -26.17 10.09
CA PRO A 111 14.71 -24.82 9.92
C PRO A 111 14.83 -24.34 8.46
N MET A 112 14.94 -25.25 7.49
CA MET A 112 14.99 -24.91 6.06
C MET A 112 13.59 -24.70 5.44
N SER A 113 12.51 -24.98 6.18
CA SER A 113 11.15 -24.79 5.69
C SER A 113 10.75 -23.31 5.63
N ILE A 114 10.17 -22.90 4.51
CA ILE A 114 9.55 -21.57 4.39
C ILE A 114 8.35 -21.46 5.33
N VAL A 115 8.39 -20.51 6.25
CA VAL A 115 7.30 -20.19 7.19
C VAL A 115 6.50 -18.95 6.77
N VAL A 116 7.10 -18.05 5.98
CA VAL A 116 6.46 -16.82 5.47
C VAL A 116 6.86 -16.62 4.02
N PHE A 117 5.88 -16.44 3.15
CA PHE A 117 6.12 -16.02 1.78
C PHE A 117 6.37 -14.53 1.71
N HIS A 118 7.52 -14.18 1.14
CA HIS A 118 7.91 -12.81 0.84
C HIS A 118 6.91 -12.17 -0.15
N GLN A 119 6.46 -10.95 0.15
CA GLN A 119 5.55 -10.18 -0.71
C GLN A 119 6.17 -8.89 -1.25
N ALA A 120 6.91 -8.17 -0.42
CA ALA A 120 7.67 -6.97 -0.76
C ALA A 120 8.68 -6.68 0.36
N ASP A 121 9.87 -6.21 0.01
CA ASP A 121 10.91 -5.77 0.94
C ASP A 121 11.43 -4.37 0.60
N VAL A 122 11.96 -3.69 1.61
CA VAL A 122 12.52 -2.33 1.47
C VAL A 122 13.78 -2.35 0.59
N GLY A 123 14.47 -3.50 0.50
CA GLY A 123 15.60 -3.70 -0.40
C GLY A 123 15.24 -3.54 -1.88
N GLU A 124 13.97 -3.68 -2.29
CA GLU A 124 13.53 -3.35 -3.65
C GLU A 124 13.74 -1.88 -4.01
N PHE A 125 13.71 -0.96 -3.03
CA PHE A 125 13.91 0.48 -3.26
C PHE A 125 15.30 0.97 -2.88
N ILE A 126 16.02 0.24 -2.02
CA ILE A 126 17.41 0.56 -1.63
C ILE A 126 18.42 0.10 -2.70
N ARG A 127 18.03 -0.83 -3.58
CA ARG A 127 18.87 -1.27 -4.71
C ARG A 127 18.80 -0.28 -5.86
N SER A 128 19.52 0.84 -5.75
CA SER A 128 20.15 1.62 -6.85
C SER A 128 20.28 3.11 -6.53
N GLU A 129 21.23 3.48 -5.67
CA GLU A 129 21.77 4.86 -5.71
C GLU A 129 22.72 5.04 -6.91
N ASP A 130 23.38 3.97 -7.38
CA ASP A 130 24.40 4.02 -8.44
C ASP A 130 23.88 4.23 -9.87
N THR A 131 22.56 4.12 -10.12
CA THR A 131 21.99 4.37 -11.47
C THR A 131 21.24 5.69 -11.58
N LEU A 132 21.34 6.56 -10.57
CA LEU A 132 20.70 7.89 -10.55
C LEU A 132 21.68 9.04 -10.89
N THR A 133 22.93 8.72 -11.24
CA THR A 133 23.91 9.63 -11.88
C THR A 133 23.94 9.43 -13.38
#